data_AF-A0A066XLK3-F1
#
_entry.id   AF-A0A066XLK3-F1
#
_cell.length_a   1.000
_cell.length_b   1.000
_cell.length_c   1.000
_cell.angle_alpha   90.00
_cell.angle_beta   90.00
_cell.angle_gamma   90.00
#
_symmetry.space_group_name_H-M   'P 1'
#
loop_
_entity.id
_entity.type
_entity.pdbx_description
1 polymer ?
#
loop_
_entity_poly.entity_id
_entity_poly.type
_entity_poly.pdbx_seq_one_letter_code
_entity_poly.pdbx_strand_id
1 'polypeptide(L)'
;MGKNTDKLYITHSEWSSSDAYSASAGANVNGRPRPGSFRRLPFNFCAASLQPFKNPVCTKDGTIFDVEVINSWLEKHDTNPVDGEPLSAKDLIKLNFARNAGTDSRSAGLSDGQGDLIDPVTFKVFTDNTHIVAVRHGSYANVFAWETVERMNIKAKNWRDLVDDEEFTRADIITLQDPQNAASRDLSQFKFLKDGEEAILTKQQEEERKNGNVNIGALGRMGDKVLRAKEAVEKARKERGEGADVNRTSGAIVKSGSGVQRKPMVMEKKVPFNAAVYTTGRAAASFTSTGLTPETSGERALLTDEEYMLKPRRVKIKGYARIETNLGDLNIELYPEYAPRAVWNFTRLAQKGYYRGVTFHRNIRNFMLQGGDPSGTGKGGTSIWGKNFQDEFDGPLTHDARGIISMANKGKNTNSSQFFIIYRPTKHLDNKHTVFGKVVGGLDVLSKMEDVPTDGSDRPLNKIVMKEVVVYLDPFEEFLKEKTEIDKVEKTKQAIALSGGTEDDKTTWTGKRIRADGTVDNGSAGAGVGKYLKSQKNSETAADADLDTWEEPAKKKVKSTGFGNFDNW
;
A
#
# COMPACT_ATOMS: atom_id res chain seq x y z
N MET A 1 14.19 0.07 -10.23
CA MET A 1 14.50 0.76 -11.50
C MET A 1 13.19 1.27 -12.07
N GLY A 2 13.03 2.60 -12.14
CA GLY A 2 11.89 3.23 -12.81
C GLY A 2 12.03 3.15 -14.33
N LYS A 3 10.91 3.21 -15.06
CA LYS A 3 10.92 3.22 -16.54
C LYS A 3 11.79 4.40 -17.02
N ASN A 4 12.95 4.09 -17.58
CA ASN A 4 13.96 5.05 -18.05
C ASN A 4 14.38 6.11 -17.01
N THR A 5 14.36 5.78 -15.71
CA THR A 5 14.94 6.64 -14.66
C THR A 5 15.81 5.82 -13.71
N ASP A 6 16.96 6.39 -13.34
CA ASP A 6 17.99 5.77 -12.49
C ASP A 6 17.58 5.67 -10.99
N LYS A 7 16.27 5.67 -10.74
CA LYS A 7 15.68 5.62 -9.40
C LYS A 7 15.58 4.17 -8.94
N LEU A 8 16.06 3.94 -7.72
CA LEU A 8 15.98 2.65 -7.02
C LEU A 8 14.54 2.24 -6.68
N TYR A 9 13.58 3.18 -6.69
CA TYR A 9 12.15 2.94 -6.45
C TYR A 9 11.28 3.39 -7.64
N ILE A 10 10.08 2.82 -7.75
CA ILE A 10 9.08 3.13 -8.77
C ILE A 10 7.96 3.93 -8.10
N THR A 11 7.50 5.02 -8.73
CA THR A 11 6.39 5.83 -8.23
C THR A 11 5.03 5.26 -8.64
N HIS A 12 3.98 5.57 -7.88
CA HIS A 12 2.62 5.07 -8.17
C HIS A 12 2.08 5.54 -9.53
N SER A 13 2.58 6.67 -10.06
CA SER A 13 2.29 7.19 -11.40
C SER A 13 3.07 6.49 -12.52
N GLU A 14 4.28 5.98 -12.25
CA GLU A 14 5.02 5.10 -13.17
C GLU A 14 4.45 3.66 -13.16
N TRP A 15 3.80 3.28 -12.06
CA TRP A 15 3.12 1.99 -11.90
C TRP A 15 1.72 1.96 -12.53
N SER A 16 1.04 3.12 -12.65
CA SER A 16 -0.19 3.26 -13.44
C SER A 16 0.10 3.28 -14.95
N SER A 17 0.59 2.16 -15.49
CA SER A 17 0.64 1.89 -16.94
C SER A 17 -0.77 1.56 -17.45
N SER A 18 -1.03 1.82 -18.73
CA SER A 18 -2.27 1.42 -19.43
C SER A 18 -2.53 -0.10 -19.42
N ASP A 19 -1.50 -0.88 -19.12
CA ASP A 19 -1.43 -2.33 -19.30
C ASP A 19 -1.52 -3.07 -17.95
N ALA A 20 -1.76 -2.32 -16.85
CA ALA A 20 -1.93 -2.86 -15.51
C ALA A 20 -3.38 -3.30 -15.27
N TYR A 21 -3.65 -4.60 -15.38
CA TYR A 21 -4.89 -5.21 -14.90
C TYR A 21 -4.94 -5.20 -13.36
N SER A 22 -5.27 -4.04 -12.79
CA SER A 22 -5.45 -3.83 -11.35
C SER A 22 -6.73 -3.03 -11.10
N ALA A 23 -7.48 -3.39 -10.05
CA ALA A 23 -8.73 -2.75 -9.67
C ALA A 23 -8.59 -1.31 -9.14
N SER A 24 -7.37 -0.73 -9.16
CA SER A 24 -7.04 0.60 -8.63
C SER A 24 -6.70 1.63 -9.72
N ALA A 25 -7.55 1.76 -10.74
CA ALA A 25 -7.51 2.90 -11.65
C ALA A 25 -7.95 4.19 -10.92
N GLY A 26 -7.04 5.13 -10.70
CA GLY A 26 -7.34 6.40 -10.02
C GLY A 26 -8.30 7.30 -10.81
N ALA A 27 -9.04 8.16 -10.11
CA ALA A 27 -10.17 8.92 -10.66
C ALA A 27 -9.87 9.91 -11.83
N ASN A 28 -8.61 10.11 -12.21
CA ASN A 28 -8.17 11.06 -13.25
C ASN A 28 -7.89 10.43 -14.63
N VAL A 29 -8.32 9.20 -14.91
CA VAL A 29 -8.12 8.56 -16.25
C VAL A 29 -9.03 9.16 -17.35
N ASN A 30 -10.03 9.98 -17.00
CA ASN A 30 -10.89 10.65 -17.99
C ASN A 30 -10.23 11.92 -18.55
N GLY A 31 -9.61 11.85 -19.74
CA GLY A 31 -8.98 13.05 -20.31
C GLY A 31 -8.48 13.10 -21.75
N ARG A 32 -8.60 12.05 -22.60
CA ARG A 32 -8.51 12.10 -24.08
C ARG A 32 -8.55 10.68 -24.69
N PRO A 33 -9.34 10.42 -25.75
CA PRO A 33 -9.16 9.21 -26.54
C PRO A 33 -7.88 9.33 -27.38
N ARG A 34 -6.85 8.56 -27.03
CA ARG A 34 -5.74 8.28 -27.94
C ARG A 34 -6.17 7.15 -28.91
N PRO A 35 -5.76 7.17 -30.18
CA PRO A 35 -6.00 6.03 -31.07
C PRO A 35 -5.21 4.82 -30.55
N GLY A 36 -5.83 3.63 -30.60
CA GLY A 36 -5.16 2.38 -30.22
C GLY A 36 -4.96 2.18 -28.71
N SER A 37 -6.04 2.16 -27.92
CA SER A 37 -5.96 1.44 -26.64
C SER A 37 -5.90 -0.06 -26.95
N PHE A 38 -4.72 -0.66 -26.86
CA PHE A 38 -4.53 -2.10 -26.95
C PHE A 38 -5.45 -2.80 -25.94
N ARG A 39 -6.30 -3.71 -26.40
CA ARG A 39 -7.25 -4.46 -25.56
C ARG A 39 -7.28 -5.90 -26.01
N ARG A 40 -6.63 -6.77 -25.26
CA ARG A 40 -6.55 -8.19 -25.57
C ARG A 40 -7.87 -8.91 -25.24
N LEU A 41 -8.35 -9.73 -26.16
CA LEU A 41 -9.45 -10.67 -25.89
C LEU A 41 -8.95 -11.83 -25.02
N PRO A 42 -9.58 -12.12 -23.86
CA PRO A 42 -9.20 -13.24 -23.00
C PRO A 42 -9.24 -14.58 -23.73
N PHE A 43 -8.47 -15.57 -23.27
CA PHE A 43 -8.30 -16.83 -24.02
C PHE A 43 -9.58 -17.65 -24.15
N ASN A 44 -10.46 -17.61 -23.15
CA ASN A 44 -11.71 -18.37 -23.06
C ASN A 44 -12.90 -17.71 -23.81
N PHE A 45 -12.65 -16.68 -24.63
CA PHE A 45 -13.68 -15.93 -25.34
C PHE A 45 -13.67 -16.18 -26.85
N CYS A 46 -14.86 -16.23 -27.45
CA CYS A 46 -15.09 -16.24 -28.89
C CYS A 46 -14.80 -14.87 -29.50
N ALA A 47 -14.03 -14.83 -30.60
CA ALA A 47 -13.63 -13.57 -31.24
C ALA A 47 -14.77 -12.83 -31.96
N ALA A 48 -15.85 -13.53 -32.36
CA ALA A 48 -17.00 -12.93 -33.05
C ALA A 48 -18.08 -12.38 -32.09
N SER A 49 -18.38 -13.09 -30.99
CA SER A 49 -19.40 -12.66 -30.02
C SER A 49 -18.83 -11.83 -28.86
N LEU A 50 -17.51 -11.85 -28.65
CA LEU A 50 -16.83 -11.22 -27.51
C LEU A 50 -17.35 -11.70 -26.14
N GLN A 51 -17.80 -12.96 -26.09
CA GLN A 51 -18.30 -13.65 -24.90
C GLN A 51 -17.58 -14.99 -24.69
N PRO A 52 -17.64 -15.61 -23.49
CA PRO A 52 -17.12 -16.94 -23.27
C PRO A 52 -17.70 -17.95 -24.27
N PHE A 53 -16.85 -18.82 -24.82
CA PHE A 53 -17.31 -19.90 -25.69
C PHE A 53 -17.87 -21.08 -24.88
N LYS A 54 -18.90 -21.74 -25.41
CA LYS A 54 -19.37 -23.06 -24.93
C LYS A 54 -18.77 -24.17 -25.79
N ASN A 55 -18.85 -24.02 -27.11
CA ASN A 55 -18.44 -25.00 -28.11
C ASN A 55 -17.31 -24.41 -28.98
N PRO A 56 -16.04 -24.46 -28.53
CA PRO A 56 -14.94 -23.82 -29.25
C PRO A 56 -14.55 -24.57 -30.53
N VAL A 57 -14.37 -23.79 -31.60
CA VAL A 57 -13.69 -24.15 -32.84
C VAL A 57 -12.58 -23.14 -33.12
N CYS A 58 -11.56 -23.54 -33.88
CA CYS A 58 -10.54 -22.61 -34.38
C CYS A 58 -10.34 -22.70 -35.89
N THR A 59 -9.77 -21.64 -36.46
CA THR A 59 -9.13 -21.66 -37.79
C THR A 59 -7.73 -22.27 -37.70
N LYS A 60 -7.08 -22.49 -38.86
CA LYS A 60 -5.68 -22.95 -38.95
C LYS A 60 -4.70 -21.96 -38.29
N ASP A 61 -5.06 -20.68 -38.24
CA ASP A 61 -4.27 -19.58 -37.69
C ASP A 61 -4.41 -19.45 -36.16
N GLY A 62 -5.32 -20.22 -35.55
CA GLY A 62 -5.54 -20.26 -34.11
C GLY A 62 -6.62 -19.31 -33.57
N THR A 63 -7.33 -18.58 -34.44
CA THR A 63 -8.45 -17.71 -34.03
C THR A 63 -9.63 -18.56 -33.55
N ILE A 64 -10.10 -18.30 -32.32
CA ILE A 64 -11.14 -19.10 -31.64
C ILE A 64 -12.53 -18.48 -31.82
N PHE A 65 -13.49 -19.31 -32.21
CA PHE A 65 -14.91 -18.99 -32.32
C PHE A 65 -15.77 -20.01 -31.56
N ASP A 66 -17.03 -19.65 -31.30
CA ASP A 66 -18.05 -20.63 -30.94
C ASP A 66 -18.77 -21.11 -32.22
N VAL A 67 -19.00 -22.42 -32.34
CA VAL A 67 -19.64 -23.07 -33.50
C VAL A 67 -20.95 -22.39 -33.90
N GLU A 68 -21.81 -22.05 -32.93
CA GLU A 68 -23.12 -21.47 -33.23
C GLU A 68 -23.00 -20.06 -33.83
N VAL A 69 -22.06 -19.28 -33.28
CA VAL A 69 -21.82 -17.89 -33.70
C VAL A 69 -21.18 -17.86 -35.08
N ILE A 70 -20.13 -18.63 -35.32
CA ILE A 70 -19.42 -18.61 -36.61
C ILE A 70 -20.28 -19.16 -37.75
N ASN A 71 -21.12 -20.17 -37.52
CA ASN A 71 -22.05 -20.65 -38.55
C ASN A 71 -23.07 -19.55 -38.92
N SER A 72 -23.63 -18.84 -37.94
CA SER A 72 -24.57 -17.73 -38.20
C SER A 72 -23.92 -16.50 -38.88
N TRP A 73 -22.59 -16.37 -38.77
CA TRP A 73 -21.79 -15.40 -39.51
C TRP A 73 -21.56 -15.88 -40.94
N LEU A 74 -21.13 -17.13 -41.13
CA LEU A 74 -20.86 -17.74 -42.44
C LEU A 74 -22.12 -17.84 -43.33
N GLU A 75 -23.31 -17.97 -42.73
CA GLU A 75 -24.60 -17.86 -43.46
C GLU A 75 -24.84 -16.49 -44.11
N LYS A 76 -24.13 -15.44 -43.66
CA LYS A 76 -24.28 -14.05 -44.13
C LYS A 76 -23.05 -13.53 -44.87
N HIS A 77 -21.86 -13.99 -44.48
CA HIS A 77 -20.57 -13.53 -44.97
C HIS A 77 -19.60 -14.72 -45.10
N ASP A 78 -19.17 -15.06 -46.32
CA ASP A 78 -18.18 -16.13 -46.60
C ASP A 78 -16.73 -15.78 -46.17
N THR A 79 -16.55 -14.97 -45.12
CA THR A 79 -15.25 -14.44 -44.67
C THR A 79 -15.08 -14.52 -43.16
N ASN A 80 -13.86 -14.69 -42.68
CA ASN A 80 -13.48 -14.65 -41.27
C ASN A 80 -13.77 -13.24 -40.68
N PRO A 81 -14.52 -13.11 -39.57
CA PRO A 81 -14.85 -11.80 -38.98
C PRO A 81 -13.63 -11.01 -38.46
N VAL A 82 -12.56 -11.70 -38.06
CA VAL A 82 -11.36 -11.06 -37.49
C VAL A 82 -10.47 -10.50 -38.59
N ASP A 83 -10.08 -11.35 -39.53
CA ASP A 83 -9.05 -11.05 -40.54
C ASP A 83 -9.63 -10.66 -41.91
N GLY A 84 -10.87 -11.06 -42.20
CA GLY A 84 -11.55 -10.80 -43.48
C GLY A 84 -11.18 -11.75 -44.62
N GLU A 85 -10.36 -12.76 -44.38
CA GLU A 85 -10.00 -13.80 -45.35
C GLU A 85 -11.19 -14.75 -45.63
N PRO A 86 -11.30 -15.36 -46.82
CA PRO A 86 -12.38 -16.30 -47.12
C PRO A 86 -12.30 -17.54 -46.23
N LEU A 87 -13.40 -17.89 -45.56
CA LEU A 87 -13.45 -18.98 -44.59
C LEU A 87 -14.66 -19.87 -44.86
N SER A 88 -14.46 -21.19 -44.94
CA SER A 88 -15.55 -22.15 -45.07
C SER A 88 -15.79 -22.91 -43.77
N ALA A 89 -17.02 -23.38 -43.54
CA ALA A 89 -17.36 -24.20 -42.38
C ALA A 89 -16.57 -25.53 -42.31
N LYS A 90 -15.96 -25.98 -43.42
CA LYS A 90 -15.10 -27.18 -43.48
C LYS A 90 -13.67 -26.94 -42.99
N ASP A 91 -13.23 -25.69 -42.93
CA ASP A 91 -11.89 -25.31 -42.45
C ASP A 91 -11.82 -25.11 -40.93
N LEU A 92 -12.98 -25.15 -40.26
CA LEU A 92 -13.11 -25.06 -38.80
C LEU A 92 -12.72 -26.39 -38.14
N ILE A 93 -11.89 -26.30 -37.10
CA ILE A 93 -11.38 -27.44 -36.33
C ILE A 93 -11.99 -27.38 -34.93
N LYS A 94 -12.60 -28.46 -34.46
CA LYS A 94 -13.20 -28.53 -33.11
C LYS A 94 -12.12 -28.61 -32.03
N LEU A 95 -12.17 -27.75 -31.02
CA LEU A 95 -11.24 -27.77 -29.90
C LEU A 95 -11.78 -28.60 -28.72
N ASN A 96 -10.98 -29.56 -28.26
CA ASN A 96 -11.24 -30.33 -27.05
C ASN A 96 -10.40 -29.75 -25.89
N PHE A 97 -11.06 -29.11 -24.92
CA PHE A 97 -10.44 -28.64 -23.68
C PHE A 97 -10.74 -29.60 -22.52
N ALA A 98 -9.72 -29.97 -21.75
CA ALA A 98 -9.91 -30.65 -20.47
C ALA A 98 -10.36 -29.67 -19.36
N ARG A 99 -11.14 -30.16 -18.40
CA ARG A 99 -11.63 -29.40 -17.24
C ARG A 99 -11.43 -30.17 -15.95
N ASN A 100 -11.15 -29.46 -14.85
CA ASN A 100 -11.03 -30.07 -13.52
C ASN A 100 -12.39 -30.49 -12.95
N ALA A 101 -12.62 -31.80 -12.81
CA ALA A 101 -13.92 -32.37 -12.46
C ALA A 101 -14.27 -32.38 -10.95
N GLY A 102 -13.69 -31.51 -10.11
CA GLY A 102 -13.86 -31.67 -8.65
C GLY A 102 -13.35 -30.59 -7.69
N THR A 103 -13.26 -29.32 -8.08
CA THR A 103 -12.91 -28.23 -7.13
C THR A 103 -13.72 -26.96 -7.40
N ASP A 104 -14.21 -26.33 -6.33
CA ASP A 104 -14.76 -24.96 -6.37
C ASP A 104 -13.79 -24.04 -7.12
N SER A 105 -14.27 -23.43 -8.21
CA SER A 105 -13.44 -22.59 -9.10
C SER A 105 -12.87 -21.40 -8.32
N ARG A 106 -11.56 -21.42 -8.08
CA ARG A 106 -10.86 -20.33 -7.38
C ARG A 106 -10.55 -19.15 -8.30
N SER A 107 -10.85 -19.26 -9.59
CA SER A 107 -10.81 -18.14 -10.54
C SER A 107 -11.99 -17.20 -10.30
N ALA A 108 -11.73 -15.96 -9.90
CA ALA A 108 -12.74 -14.97 -9.50
C ALA A 108 -13.43 -14.27 -10.70
N GLY A 109 -13.81 -15.03 -11.74
CA GLY A 109 -14.50 -14.49 -12.91
C GLY A 109 -15.06 -15.57 -13.85
N LEU A 110 -16.37 -15.50 -14.10
CA LEU A 110 -17.13 -16.23 -15.13
C LEU A 110 -16.75 -17.73 -15.27
N SER A 111 -17.13 -18.54 -14.27
CA SER A 111 -17.14 -20.00 -14.39
C SER A 111 -18.54 -20.50 -14.80
N ASP A 112 -18.65 -21.23 -15.91
CA ASP A 112 -19.92 -21.84 -16.40
C ASP A 112 -20.39 -23.05 -15.55
N GLY A 113 -20.06 -23.10 -14.26
CA GLY A 113 -20.31 -24.23 -13.36
C GLY A 113 -19.53 -25.52 -13.67
N GLN A 114 -18.86 -25.62 -14.82
CA GLN A 114 -18.18 -26.82 -15.33
C GLN A 114 -16.68 -26.94 -14.94
N GLY A 115 -16.20 -26.13 -13.99
CA GLY A 115 -14.80 -26.14 -13.53
C GLY A 115 -13.81 -25.40 -14.45
N ASP A 116 -12.60 -25.19 -13.94
CA ASP A 116 -11.52 -24.46 -14.61
C ASP A 116 -10.91 -25.28 -15.77
N LEU A 117 -10.53 -24.59 -16.86
CA LEU A 117 -9.86 -25.18 -18.04
C LEU A 117 -8.41 -25.53 -17.71
N ILE A 118 -7.96 -26.75 -18.06
CA ILE A 118 -6.64 -27.28 -17.71
C ILE A 118 -5.92 -27.97 -18.87
N ASP A 119 -4.59 -28.04 -18.77
CA ASP A 119 -3.76 -28.97 -19.54
C ASP A 119 -4.02 -30.42 -19.07
N PRO A 120 -4.42 -31.36 -19.95
CA PRO A 120 -4.84 -32.71 -19.56
C PRO A 120 -3.71 -33.57 -18.95
N VAL A 121 -2.45 -33.26 -19.24
CA VAL A 121 -1.29 -34.04 -18.79
C VAL A 121 -0.71 -33.50 -17.48
N THR A 122 -0.53 -32.18 -17.39
CA THR A 122 0.08 -31.54 -16.20
C THR A 122 -0.94 -31.03 -15.18
N PHE A 123 -2.23 -31.08 -15.48
CA PHE A 123 -3.34 -30.52 -14.68
C PHE A 123 -3.17 -29.01 -14.36
N LYS A 124 -2.32 -28.32 -15.14
CA LYS A 124 -2.04 -26.90 -15.00
C LYS A 124 -3.22 -26.08 -15.54
N VAL A 125 -3.75 -25.20 -14.71
CA VAL A 125 -4.86 -24.29 -15.09
C VAL A 125 -4.39 -23.29 -16.15
N PHE A 126 -5.17 -23.15 -17.21
CA PHE A 126 -4.93 -22.15 -18.26
C PHE A 126 -5.28 -20.74 -17.78
N THR A 127 -4.50 -19.75 -18.22
CA THR A 127 -4.66 -18.34 -17.84
C THR A 127 -4.34 -17.45 -19.04
N ASP A 128 -4.65 -16.15 -18.98
CA ASP A 128 -4.27 -15.22 -20.06
C ASP A 128 -2.75 -15.10 -20.31
N ASN A 129 -1.91 -15.67 -19.43
CA ASN A 129 -0.45 -15.68 -19.57
C ASN A 129 0.13 -17.06 -19.92
N THR A 130 -0.68 -18.11 -20.07
CA THR A 130 -0.19 -19.41 -20.58
C THR A 130 -0.05 -19.38 -22.09
N HIS A 131 1.01 -20.01 -22.60
CA HIS A 131 1.11 -20.35 -24.02
C HIS A 131 0.30 -21.62 -24.26
N ILE A 132 -0.81 -21.49 -25.00
CA ILE A 132 -1.76 -22.56 -25.28
C ILE A 132 -1.65 -22.95 -26.75
N VAL A 133 -1.54 -24.25 -27.00
CA VAL A 133 -1.51 -24.84 -28.35
C VAL A 133 -2.53 -25.96 -28.48
N ALA A 134 -3.01 -26.20 -29.69
CA ALA A 134 -3.85 -27.34 -30.02
C ALA A 134 -3.09 -28.25 -31.00
N VAL A 135 -3.12 -29.56 -30.75
CA VAL A 135 -2.59 -30.58 -31.67
C VAL A 135 -3.75 -31.08 -32.52
N ARG A 136 -3.67 -30.89 -33.84
CA ARG A 136 -4.76 -31.14 -34.77
C ARG A 136 -4.76 -32.59 -35.30
N HIS A 137 -5.92 -33.22 -35.21
CA HIS A 137 -6.24 -34.52 -35.79
C HIS A 137 -7.41 -34.38 -36.75
N GLY A 138 -7.12 -34.05 -38.02
CA GLY A 138 -8.11 -33.88 -39.08
C GLY A 138 -9.13 -32.76 -38.84
N SER A 139 -10.26 -33.09 -38.21
CA SER A 139 -11.41 -32.21 -37.92
C SER A 139 -11.51 -31.77 -36.46
N TYR A 140 -10.74 -32.37 -35.56
CA TYR A 140 -10.67 -31.98 -34.15
C TYR A 140 -9.23 -31.68 -33.72
N ALA A 141 -9.04 -31.09 -32.55
CA ALA A 141 -7.73 -30.85 -31.97
C ALA A 141 -7.79 -30.85 -30.44
N ASN A 142 -6.81 -31.47 -29.80
CA ASN A 142 -6.69 -31.53 -28.34
C ASN A 142 -5.82 -30.36 -27.85
N VAL A 143 -6.26 -29.69 -26.77
CA VAL A 143 -5.63 -28.47 -26.28
C VAL A 143 -4.67 -28.75 -25.12
N PHE A 144 -3.44 -28.24 -25.25
CA PHE A 144 -2.33 -28.44 -24.33
C PHE A 144 -1.64 -27.12 -23.97
N ALA A 145 -0.90 -27.13 -22.87
CA ALA A 145 0.13 -26.12 -22.62
C ALA A 145 1.32 -26.36 -23.55
N TRP A 146 1.88 -25.31 -24.16
CA TRP A 146 3.09 -25.41 -24.99
C TRP A 146 4.25 -26.09 -24.25
N GLU A 147 4.42 -25.77 -22.95
CA GLU A 147 5.42 -26.36 -22.06
C GLU A 147 5.35 -27.90 -22.00
N THR A 148 4.14 -28.45 -22.10
CA THR A 148 3.87 -29.90 -22.11
C THR A 148 4.31 -30.51 -23.44
N VAL A 149 3.83 -29.97 -24.57
CA VAL A 149 4.18 -30.45 -25.93
C VAL A 149 5.67 -30.30 -26.21
N GLU A 150 6.29 -29.18 -25.80
CA GLU A 150 7.72 -28.94 -25.99
C GLU A 150 8.59 -29.96 -25.26
N ARG A 151 8.21 -30.35 -24.03
CA ARG A 151 8.94 -31.34 -23.24
C ARG A 151 8.66 -32.78 -23.68
N MET A 152 7.39 -33.16 -23.76
CA MET A 152 6.96 -34.55 -23.91
C MET A 152 6.95 -35.02 -25.36
N ASN A 153 6.77 -34.12 -26.33
CA ASN A 153 6.79 -34.45 -27.76
C ASN A 153 8.08 -33.99 -28.42
N ILE A 154 8.33 -32.67 -28.45
CA ILE A 154 9.40 -32.09 -29.27
C ILE A 154 10.79 -32.50 -28.77
N LYS A 155 11.07 -32.33 -27.46
CA LYS A 155 12.37 -32.70 -26.87
C LYS A 155 12.59 -34.20 -26.77
N ALA A 156 11.52 -34.97 -26.51
CA ALA A 156 11.58 -36.43 -26.48
C ALA A 156 11.61 -37.08 -27.89
N LYS A 157 11.33 -36.30 -28.95
CA LYS A 157 11.12 -36.77 -30.34
C LYS A 157 9.96 -37.76 -30.48
N ASN A 158 8.94 -37.66 -29.62
CA ASN A 158 7.74 -38.48 -29.67
C ASN A 158 6.59 -37.73 -30.36
N TRP A 159 6.25 -38.11 -31.59
CA TRP A 159 5.27 -37.41 -32.42
C TRP A 159 3.87 -38.05 -32.35
N ARG A 160 3.42 -38.32 -31.12
CA ARG A 160 2.11 -38.91 -30.79
C ARG A 160 1.38 -38.07 -29.77
N ASP A 161 0.08 -37.85 -29.97
CA ASP A 161 -0.76 -37.05 -29.07
C ASP A 161 -0.74 -37.62 -27.65
N LEU A 162 -0.72 -36.75 -26.64
CA LEU A 162 -0.56 -37.17 -25.24
C LEU A 162 -1.88 -37.63 -24.57
N VAL A 163 -3.01 -37.55 -25.30
CA VAL A 163 -4.33 -38.01 -24.85
C VAL A 163 -4.81 -39.18 -25.69
N ASP A 164 -4.75 -39.06 -27.03
CA ASP A 164 -5.35 -40.04 -27.96
C ASP A 164 -4.32 -40.92 -28.71
N ASP A 165 -3.01 -40.76 -28.45
CA ASP A 165 -1.89 -41.52 -29.07
C ASP A 165 -1.80 -41.46 -30.62
N GLU A 166 -2.62 -40.65 -31.30
CA GLU A 166 -2.60 -40.41 -32.75
C GLU A 166 -1.29 -39.71 -33.19
N GLU A 167 -0.76 -40.11 -34.36
CA GLU A 167 0.50 -39.54 -34.91
C GLU A 167 0.26 -38.17 -35.55
N PHE A 168 1.07 -37.17 -35.20
CA PHE A 168 0.93 -35.80 -35.70
C PHE A 168 2.28 -35.20 -36.14
N THR A 169 2.25 -34.23 -37.05
CA THR A 169 3.44 -33.53 -37.51
C THR A 169 3.58 -32.16 -36.86
N ARG A 170 4.76 -31.54 -36.99
CA ARG A 170 4.99 -30.17 -36.49
C ARG A 170 4.06 -29.11 -37.14
N ALA A 171 3.50 -29.39 -38.33
CA ALA A 171 2.56 -28.50 -39.00
C ALA A 171 1.14 -28.56 -38.40
N ASP A 172 0.83 -29.61 -37.63
CA ASP A 172 -0.47 -29.82 -37.01
C ASP A 172 -0.59 -29.16 -35.62
N ILE A 173 0.48 -28.50 -35.15
CA ILE A 173 0.49 -27.73 -33.90
C ILE A 173 0.00 -26.30 -34.19
N ILE A 174 -1.21 -25.98 -33.73
CA ILE A 174 -1.84 -24.67 -33.89
C ILE A 174 -1.65 -23.84 -32.60
N THR A 175 -1.10 -22.63 -32.71
CA THR A 175 -0.94 -21.72 -31.57
C THR A 175 -2.22 -20.92 -31.31
N LEU A 176 -2.99 -21.28 -30.28
CA LEU A 176 -4.23 -20.58 -29.91
C LEU A 176 -3.97 -19.28 -29.15
N GLN A 177 -2.88 -19.26 -28.38
CA GLN A 177 -2.49 -18.13 -27.56
C GLN A 177 -1.00 -18.16 -27.26
N ASP A 178 -0.29 -17.12 -27.67
CA ASP A 178 1.07 -16.84 -27.22
C ASP A 178 1.08 -15.60 -26.31
N PRO A 179 1.64 -15.65 -25.09
CA PRO A 179 1.87 -14.47 -24.26
C PRO A 179 2.99 -13.54 -24.79
N GLN A 180 3.90 -14.03 -25.64
CA GLN A 180 4.96 -13.21 -26.23
C GLN A 180 4.44 -12.42 -27.43
N ASN A 181 3.67 -13.05 -28.32
CA ASN A 181 2.97 -12.39 -29.42
C ASN A 181 1.54 -11.94 -29.03
N ALA A 182 1.44 -10.88 -28.23
CA ALA A 182 0.15 -10.38 -27.75
C ALA A 182 -0.73 -9.72 -28.84
N ALA A 183 -0.19 -9.44 -30.03
CA ALA A 183 -0.87 -8.68 -31.10
C ALA A 183 -2.04 -9.43 -31.75
N SER A 184 -1.97 -10.76 -31.86
CA SER A 184 -2.97 -11.59 -32.58
C SER A 184 -4.36 -11.62 -31.95
N ARG A 185 -4.52 -11.12 -30.72
CA ARG A 185 -5.81 -11.07 -30.00
C ARG A 185 -6.21 -9.65 -29.59
N ASP A 186 -5.67 -8.62 -30.25
CA ASP A 186 -6.05 -7.22 -29.99
C ASP A 186 -7.38 -6.87 -30.66
N LEU A 187 -8.38 -6.50 -29.85
CA LEU A 187 -9.70 -6.07 -30.29
C LEU A 187 -9.65 -4.87 -31.24
N SER A 188 -8.58 -4.06 -31.21
CA SER A 188 -8.41 -2.93 -32.12
C SER A 188 -8.16 -3.36 -33.58
N GLN A 189 -7.77 -4.63 -33.81
CA GLN A 189 -7.43 -5.15 -35.13
C GLN A 189 -8.62 -5.82 -35.84
N PHE A 190 -9.62 -6.31 -35.09
CA PHE A 190 -10.73 -7.08 -35.62
C PHE A 190 -11.54 -6.30 -36.66
N LYS A 191 -11.76 -6.90 -37.84
CA LYS A 191 -12.38 -6.25 -38.98
C LYS A 191 -13.84 -5.85 -38.73
N PHE A 192 -14.68 -6.76 -38.23
CA PHE A 192 -16.10 -6.46 -37.95
C PHE A 192 -16.31 -5.25 -37.02
N LEU A 193 -15.44 -5.08 -36.01
CA LEU A 193 -15.44 -3.93 -35.09
C LEU A 193 -15.00 -2.60 -35.74
N LYS A 194 -14.19 -2.65 -36.80
CA LYS A 194 -13.81 -1.47 -37.60
C LYS A 194 -14.91 -1.08 -38.59
N ASP A 195 -15.53 -2.08 -39.19
CA ASP A 195 -16.59 -1.91 -40.20
C ASP A 195 -17.93 -1.49 -39.55
N GLY A 196 -18.04 -1.62 -38.22
CA GLY A 196 -19.12 -1.04 -37.42
C GLY A 196 -20.27 -2.01 -37.12
N GLU A 197 -20.07 -3.30 -37.37
CA GLU A 197 -21.06 -4.34 -37.12
C GLU A 197 -21.06 -4.74 -35.62
N GLU A 198 -22.26 -5.03 -35.07
CA GLU A 198 -22.38 -5.48 -33.69
C GLU A 198 -21.90 -6.93 -33.53
N ALA A 199 -21.32 -7.25 -32.37
CA ALA A 199 -20.92 -8.61 -32.04
C ALA A 199 -22.13 -9.56 -32.06
N ILE A 200 -22.07 -10.61 -32.87
CA ILE A 200 -23.19 -11.54 -33.06
C ILE A 200 -23.41 -12.37 -31.78
N LEU A 201 -24.64 -12.36 -31.28
CA LEU A 201 -25.10 -13.13 -30.12
C LEU A 201 -25.75 -14.45 -30.55
N THR A 202 -25.72 -15.46 -29.69
CA THR A 202 -26.52 -16.68 -29.89
C THR A 202 -28.00 -16.42 -29.54
N LYS A 203 -28.91 -17.24 -30.07
CA LYS A 203 -30.36 -17.12 -29.82
C LYS A 203 -30.71 -17.17 -28.33
N GLN A 204 -30.03 -18.04 -27.57
CA GLN A 204 -30.18 -18.12 -26.11
C GLN A 204 -29.73 -16.82 -25.41
N GLN A 205 -28.61 -16.23 -25.83
CA GLN A 205 -28.09 -14.99 -25.26
C GLN A 205 -28.98 -13.78 -25.60
N GLU A 206 -29.61 -13.76 -26.78
CA GLU A 206 -30.63 -12.76 -27.10
C GLU A 206 -31.88 -12.88 -26.21
N GLU A 207 -32.31 -14.10 -25.89
CA GLU A 207 -33.46 -14.35 -25.01
C GLU A 207 -33.14 -13.99 -23.55
N GLU A 208 -31.96 -14.35 -23.04
CA GLU A 208 -31.47 -13.88 -21.73
C GLU A 208 -31.38 -12.35 -21.67
N ARG A 209 -30.89 -11.70 -22.73
CA ARG A 209 -30.81 -10.23 -22.86
C ARG A 209 -32.18 -9.56 -22.94
N LYS A 210 -33.23 -10.25 -23.44
CA LYS A 210 -34.63 -9.80 -23.44
C LYS A 210 -35.33 -10.02 -22.09
N ASN A 211 -35.00 -11.10 -21.38
CA ASN A 211 -35.60 -11.46 -20.10
C ASN A 211 -34.98 -10.72 -18.89
N GLY A 212 -33.75 -10.22 -19.02
CA GLY A 212 -33.09 -9.43 -17.99
C GLY A 212 -33.74 -8.06 -17.78
N ASN A 213 -34.60 -7.93 -16.76
CA ASN A 213 -35.24 -6.67 -16.36
C ASN A 213 -34.26 -5.69 -15.65
N VAL A 214 -33.13 -5.42 -16.30
CA VAL A 214 -32.03 -4.58 -15.79
C VAL A 214 -32.14 -3.20 -16.45
N ASN A 215 -32.17 -2.15 -15.63
CA ASN A 215 -32.36 -0.78 -16.10
C ASN A 215 -31.20 -0.33 -17.01
N ILE A 216 -31.49 -0.23 -18.31
CA ILE A 216 -30.53 -0.07 -19.41
C ILE A 216 -29.72 1.25 -19.34
N GLY A 217 -30.17 2.22 -18.52
CA GLY A 217 -29.43 3.46 -18.25
C GLY A 217 -28.38 3.37 -17.14
N ALA A 218 -28.36 2.31 -16.33
CA ALA A 218 -27.50 2.20 -15.15
C ALA A 218 -26.21 1.39 -15.39
N LEU A 219 -26.19 0.48 -16.38
CA LEU A 219 -24.99 -0.25 -16.78
C LEU A 219 -24.26 0.53 -17.88
N GLY A 220 -22.98 0.85 -17.65
CA GLY A 220 -22.23 1.83 -18.43
C GLY A 220 -22.06 1.48 -19.91
N ARG A 221 -22.97 1.98 -20.77
CA ARG A 221 -22.86 1.87 -22.23
C ARG A 221 -21.56 2.53 -22.74
N MET A 222 -20.63 1.71 -23.21
CA MET A 222 -19.38 2.15 -23.85
C MET A 222 -19.59 2.59 -25.31
N GLY A 223 -20.59 2.04 -26.02
CA GLY A 223 -20.94 2.43 -27.40
C GLY A 223 -21.60 3.81 -27.51
N ASP A 224 -22.73 4.03 -26.81
CA ASP A 224 -23.52 5.27 -26.90
C ASP A 224 -22.73 6.57 -26.66
N LYS A 225 -21.76 6.54 -25.73
CA LYS A 225 -20.96 7.74 -25.41
C LYS A 225 -20.04 8.12 -26.57
N VAL A 226 -19.58 7.15 -27.36
CA VAL A 226 -18.77 7.40 -28.57
C VAL A 226 -19.67 7.88 -29.71
N LEU A 227 -20.87 7.31 -29.86
CA LEU A 227 -21.84 7.76 -30.87
C LEU A 227 -22.26 9.23 -30.64
N ARG A 228 -22.76 9.57 -29.44
CA ARG A 228 -23.19 10.94 -29.12
C ARG A 228 -22.05 11.96 -29.21
N ALA A 229 -20.81 11.56 -28.89
CA ALA A 229 -19.65 12.43 -29.03
C ALA A 229 -19.31 12.68 -30.52
N LYS A 230 -19.45 11.68 -31.40
CA LYS A 230 -19.26 11.83 -32.84
C LYS A 230 -20.38 12.67 -33.48
N GLU A 231 -21.64 12.37 -33.20
CA GLU A 231 -22.78 13.18 -33.68
C GLU A 231 -22.69 14.65 -33.25
N ALA A 232 -22.33 14.92 -31.99
CA ALA A 232 -22.17 16.29 -31.50
C ALA A 232 -21.03 17.03 -32.21
N VAL A 233 -19.93 16.33 -32.55
CA VAL A 233 -18.79 16.93 -33.28
C VAL A 233 -19.11 17.12 -34.76
N GLU A 234 -19.83 16.21 -35.42
CA GLU A 234 -20.28 16.39 -36.80
C GLU A 234 -21.34 17.48 -36.93
N LYS A 235 -22.26 17.58 -35.98
CA LYS A 235 -23.22 18.68 -35.91
C LYS A 235 -22.51 20.02 -35.71
N ALA A 236 -21.59 20.10 -34.76
CA ALA A 236 -20.75 21.30 -34.56
C ALA A 236 -19.83 21.60 -35.76
N ARG A 237 -19.55 20.63 -36.65
CA ARG A 237 -18.78 20.83 -37.88
C ARG A 237 -19.65 21.30 -39.05
N LYS A 238 -20.91 20.85 -39.14
CA LYS A 238 -21.93 21.39 -40.07
C LYS A 238 -22.33 22.82 -39.70
N GLU A 239 -22.65 23.07 -38.44
CA GLU A 239 -22.99 24.41 -37.93
C GLU A 239 -21.84 25.42 -38.15
N ARG A 240 -20.59 24.95 -38.25
CA ARG A 240 -19.41 25.77 -38.57
C ARG A 240 -19.09 25.88 -40.06
N GLY A 241 -19.72 25.07 -40.91
CA GLY A 241 -19.63 25.12 -42.37
C GLY A 241 -20.73 25.95 -43.02
N GLU A 242 -21.89 26.07 -42.37
CA GLU A 242 -23.07 26.80 -42.85
C GLU A 242 -23.11 28.27 -42.36
N GLY A 243 -22.24 28.65 -41.41
CA GLY A 243 -22.20 29.97 -40.79
C GLY A 243 -21.04 30.86 -41.25
N ALA A 244 -21.05 31.30 -42.51
CA ALA A 244 -20.10 32.29 -43.03
C ALA A 244 -20.83 33.56 -43.47
N ASP A 245 -21.01 34.53 -42.57
CA ASP A 245 -21.26 35.92 -42.98
C ASP A 245 -20.71 36.93 -41.95
N VAL A 246 -20.48 38.16 -42.40
CA VAL A 246 -19.49 39.07 -41.82
C VAL A 246 -20.14 40.18 -40.99
N ASN A 247 -19.51 40.51 -39.86
CA ASN A 247 -19.62 41.78 -39.13
C ASN A 247 -20.94 42.08 -38.37
N ARG A 248 -20.88 42.09 -37.02
CA ARG A 248 -21.43 43.19 -36.20
C ARG A 248 -21.00 43.15 -34.73
N THR A 249 -20.85 44.34 -34.18
CA THR A 249 -20.42 44.65 -32.81
C THR A 249 -21.54 44.56 -31.77
N SER A 250 -21.26 43.95 -30.62
CA SER A 250 -21.80 44.25 -29.29
C SER A 250 -21.06 43.33 -28.30
N GLY A 251 -20.84 43.64 -27.02
CA GLY A 251 -21.55 44.53 -26.12
C GLY A 251 -21.74 43.72 -24.82
N ALA A 252 -21.06 44.11 -23.75
CA ALA A 252 -20.95 43.26 -22.56
C ALA A 252 -22.31 43.03 -21.87
N ILE A 253 -22.63 41.77 -21.56
CA ILE A 253 -23.68 41.42 -20.60
C ILE A 253 -23.09 40.46 -19.57
N VAL A 254 -22.81 40.99 -18.39
CA VAL A 254 -22.55 40.20 -17.18
C VAL A 254 -23.87 39.55 -16.75
N LYS A 255 -23.85 38.26 -16.43
CA LYS A 255 -24.93 37.65 -15.63
C LYS A 255 -24.36 36.86 -14.46
N SER A 256 -24.73 37.30 -13.27
CA SER A 256 -24.34 36.78 -11.97
C SER A 256 -24.78 35.31 -11.80
N GLY A 257 -23.81 34.43 -11.51
CA GLY A 257 -24.06 33.11 -10.95
C GLY A 257 -23.36 33.01 -9.59
N SER A 258 -24.14 32.96 -8.51
CA SER A 258 -23.62 32.77 -7.15
C SER A 258 -23.04 31.36 -7.00
N GLY A 259 -21.74 31.23 -7.27
CA GLY A 259 -20.99 29.99 -7.13
C GLY A 259 -20.82 29.56 -5.68
N VAL A 260 -21.86 28.97 -5.08
CA VAL A 260 -21.71 28.15 -3.89
C VAL A 260 -20.83 26.96 -4.29
N GLN A 261 -19.53 27.04 -3.96
CA GLN A 261 -18.64 25.90 -4.11
C GLN A 261 -19.12 24.77 -3.19
N ARG A 262 -19.89 23.84 -3.76
CA ARG A 262 -20.12 22.54 -3.13
C ARG A 262 -18.77 21.85 -2.99
N LYS A 263 -18.19 21.90 -1.80
CA LYS A 263 -17.06 21.04 -1.42
C LYS A 263 -17.45 19.60 -1.78
N PRO A 264 -16.58 18.80 -2.42
CA PRO A 264 -16.90 17.42 -2.73
C PRO A 264 -17.22 16.67 -1.44
N MET A 265 -18.38 16.01 -1.39
CA MET A 265 -18.83 15.26 -0.19
C MET A 265 -17.97 14.03 0.12
N VAL A 266 -17.05 13.67 -0.77
CA VAL A 266 -15.97 12.71 -0.50
C VAL A 266 -14.73 13.51 -0.12
N MET A 267 -14.65 13.95 1.14
CA MET A 267 -13.35 14.23 1.74
C MET A 267 -12.68 12.86 1.95
N GLU A 268 -11.60 12.59 1.21
CA GLU A 268 -10.72 11.46 1.54
C GLU A 268 -10.26 11.64 3.00
N LYS A 269 -10.78 10.78 3.90
CA LYS A 269 -10.30 10.74 5.28
C LYS A 269 -8.80 10.47 5.22
N LYS A 270 -7.98 11.45 5.62
CA LYS A 270 -6.53 11.28 5.70
C LYS A 270 -6.24 10.03 6.53
N VAL A 271 -5.45 9.10 5.97
CA VAL A 271 -5.09 7.86 6.65
C VAL A 271 -4.41 8.24 7.98
N PRO A 272 -4.92 7.79 9.13
CA PRO A 272 -4.37 8.19 10.43
C PRO A 272 -2.96 7.62 10.59
N PHE A 273 -2.11 8.34 11.34
CA PHE A 273 -0.68 8.02 11.46
C PHE A 273 -0.42 6.61 12.04
N ASN A 274 -1.35 6.11 12.86
CA ASN A 274 -1.33 4.78 13.47
C ASN A 274 -2.16 3.73 12.69
N ALA A 275 -2.50 3.95 11.42
CA ALA A 275 -3.18 2.95 10.61
C ALA A 275 -2.35 1.67 10.45
N ALA A 276 -2.93 0.53 10.79
CA ALA A 276 -2.37 -0.79 10.56
C ALA A 276 -2.41 -1.17 9.07
N VAL A 277 -1.69 -2.25 8.73
CA VAL A 277 -1.69 -2.80 7.36
C VAL A 277 -2.99 -3.55 7.06
N TYR A 278 -3.61 -4.14 8.09
CA TYR A 278 -4.89 -4.86 8.01
C TYR A 278 -6.10 -3.95 8.27
N THR A 279 -7.26 -4.34 7.76
CA THR A 279 -8.55 -3.66 7.97
C THR A 279 -9.20 -4.06 9.28
N THR A 280 -10.17 -3.28 9.77
CA THR A 280 -10.93 -3.61 10.99
C THR A 280 -11.81 -4.86 10.86
N GLY A 281 -11.94 -5.43 9.66
CA GLY A 281 -12.88 -6.52 9.36
C GLY A 281 -14.36 -6.10 9.38
N ARG A 282 -14.71 -4.87 9.77
CA ARG A 282 -16.12 -4.45 9.98
C ARG A 282 -16.97 -4.55 8.71
N ALA A 283 -16.42 -4.15 7.56
CA ALA A 283 -17.11 -4.31 6.27
C ALA A 283 -17.46 -5.77 5.98
N ALA A 284 -16.49 -6.68 6.10
CA ALA A 284 -16.71 -8.13 5.91
C ALA A 284 -17.68 -8.70 6.95
N ALA A 285 -17.53 -8.33 8.23
CA ALA A 285 -18.43 -8.78 9.30
C ALA A 285 -19.87 -8.28 9.10
N SER A 286 -20.06 -7.06 8.59
CA SER A 286 -21.38 -6.52 8.25
C SER A 286 -22.00 -7.12 6.99
N PHE A 287 -21.17 -7.67 6.09
CA PHE A 287 -21.64 -8.42 4.94
C PHE A 287 -22.10 -9.83 5.32
N THR A 288 -21.47 -10.45 6.32
CA THR A 288 -21.79 -11.82 6.77
C THR A 288 -22.77 -11.89 7.94
N SER A 289 -23.04 -10.78 8.65
CA SER A 289 -23.91 -10.75 9.83
C SER A 289 -25.07 -9.78 9.65
N THR A 290 -26.29 -10.32 9.74
CA THR A 290 -27.55 -9.54 9.70
C THR A 290 -27.76 -8.64 10.91
N GLY A 291 -26.97 -8.81 11.99
CA GLY A 291 -27.04 -7.98 13.20
C GLY A 291 -26.07 -6.80 13.23
N LEU A 292 -25.26 -6.60 12.19
CA LEU A 292 -24.29 -5.50 12.09
C LEU A 292 -24.75 -4.47 11.04
N THR A 293 -24.49 -3.18 11.32
CA THR A 293 -24.77 -2.11 10.36
C THR A 293 -23.89 -2.27 9.11
N PRO A 294 -24.46 -2.20 7.88
CA PRO A 294 -23.71 -2.42 6.65
C PRO A 294 -22.64 -1.34 6.42
N GLU A 295 -21.38 -1.73 6.51
CA GLU A 295 -20.21 -0.87 6.33
C GLU A 295 -19.60 -1.09 4.93
N THR A 296 -19.69 -0.09 4.06
CA THR A 296 -19.21 -0.18 2.67
C THR A 296 -17.73 0.17 2.50
N SER A 297 -17.05 0.64 3.56
CA SER A 297 -15.66 1.09 3.50
C SER A 297 -14.72 0.22 4.34
N GLY A 298 -13.60 -0.18 3.74
CA GLY A 298 -12.55 -0.96 4.41
C GLY A 298 -11.64 -0.08 5.27
N GLU A 299 -12.14 0.45 6.38
CA GLU A 299 -11.30 1.22 7.30
C GLU A 299 -10.14 0.36 7.83
N ARG A 300 -8.91 0.90 7.79
CA ARG A 300 -7.73 0.28 8.39
C ARG A 300 -7.87 0.25 9.90
N ALA A 301 -7.47 -0.86 10.53
CA ALA A 301 -7.46 -0.93 11.98
C ALA A 301 -6.52 0.15 12.54
N LEU A 302 -6.92 0.80 13.63
CA LEU A 302 -6.02 1.66 14.38
C LEU A 302 -5.13 0.77 15.24
N LEU A 303 -3.82 0.92 15.07
CA LEU A 303 -2.84 0.24 15.89
C LEU A 303 -2.86 0.84 17.29
N THR A 304 -2.77 -0.01 18.33
CA THR A 304 -2.63 0.48 19.71
C THR A 304 -1.33 1.26 19.87
N ASP A 305 -1.28 2.19 20.83
CA ASP A 305 -0.05 2.97 21.04
C ASP A 305 1.15 2.07 21.38
N GLU A 306 0.95 0.99 22.13
CA GLU A 306 1.97 -0.02 22.41
C GLU A 306 2.48 -0.67 21.11
N GLU A 307 1.60 -1.26 20.31
CA GLU A 307 2.00 -1.91 19.04
C GLU A 307 2.57 -0.91 18.01
N TYR A 308 2.23 0.37 18.12
CA TYR A 308 2.78 1.44 17.29
C TYR A 308 4.21 1.82 17.69
N MET A 309 4.48 1.93 19.00
CA MET A 309 5.83 2.16 19.54
C MET A 309 6.76 0.98 19.34
N LEU A 310 6.22 -0.24 19.44
CA LEU A 310 6.97 -1.50 19.34
C LEU A 310 7.32 -1.92 17.89
N LYS A 311 7.19 -1.02 16.92
CA LYS A 311 7.68 -1.23 15.55
C LYS A 311 9.12 -0.75 15.40
N PRO A 312 9.99 -1.53 14.73
CA PRO A 312 11.36 -1.09 14.45
C PRO A 312 11.41 0.28 13.77
N ARG A 313 12.50 1.00 14.05
CA ARG A 313 12.92 2.29 13.49
C ARG A 313 12.02 3.49 13.87
N ARG A 314 11.15 3.32 14.86
CA ARG A 314 10.28 4.38 15.41
C ARG A 314 10.95 5.16 16.54
N VAL A 315 11.34 4.47 17.61
CA VAL A 315 12.02 5.07 18.75
C VAL A 315 13.52 5.13 18.47
N LYS A 316 14.03 6.32 18.17
CA LYS A 316 15.47 6.57 17.89
C LYS A 316 16.26 6.97 19.14
N ILE A 317 15.56 7.38 20.19
CA ILE A 317 16.15 7.71 21.49
C ILE A 317 16.78 6.42 22.05
N LYS A 318 18.05 6.48 22.46
CA LYS A 318 18.72 5.33 23.08
C LYS A 318 18.32 5.21 24.54
N GLY A 319 18.16 4.00 25.03
CA GLY A 319 17.92 3.77 26.46
C GLY A 319 19.23 3.58 27.24
N TYR A 320 19.21 3.85 28.54
CA TYR A 320 20.33 3.54 29.43
C TYR A 320 19.84 2.84 30.70
N ALA A 321 20.51 1.75 31.07
CA ALA A 321 20.23 0.98 32.28
C ALA A 321 21.54 0.57 32.97
N ARG A 322 21.50 0.43 34.29
CA ARG A 322 22.59 -0.10 35.11
C ARG A 322 22.14 -1.38 35.80
N ILE A 323 22.93 -2.44 35.65
CA ILE A 323 22.80 -3.67 36.42
C ILE A 323 23.80 -3.59 37.57
N GLU A 324 23.30 -3.48 38.80
CA GLU A 324 24.12 -3.57 40.01
C GLU A 324 24.31 -5.04 40.36
N THR A 325 25.55 -5.50 40.49
CA THR A 325 25.85 -6.90 40.83
C THR A 325 26.64 -7.03 42.14
N ASN A 326 26.96 -8.26 42.54
CA ASN A 326 27.89 -8.51 43.64
C ASN A 326 29.35 -8.19 43.31
N LEU A 327 29.73 -8.11 42.02
CA LEU A 327 31.11 -7.83 41.57
C LEU A 327 31.34 -6.38 41.11
N GLY A 328 30.27 -5.59 41.01
CA GLY A 328 30.27 -4.19 40.58
C GLY A 328 29.10 -3.86 39.66
N ASP A 329 29.13 -2.65 39.09
CA ASP A 329 28.05 -2.14 38.24
C ASP A 329 28.39 -2.32 36.75
N LEU A 330 27.37 -2.68 35.96
CA LEU A 330 27.42 -2.74 34.50
C LEU A 330 26.47 -1.69 33.90
N ASN A 331 27.01 -0.74 33.14
CA ASN A 331 26.23 0.28 32.44
C ASN A 331 25.98 -0.14 31.00
N ILE A 332 24.71 -0.15 30.60
CA ILE A 332 24.19 -0.69 29.35
C ILE A 332 23.50 0.42 28.56
N GLU A 333 23.88 0.53 27.29
CA GLU A 333 23.17 1.27 26.25
C GLU A 333 22.19 0.32 25.53
N LEU A 334 20.94 0.75 25.37
CA LEU A 334 19.85 -0.04 24.78
C LEU A 334 19.46 0.54 23.42
N TYR A 335 19.16 -0.33 22.44
CA TYR A 335 18.91 0.03 21.05
C TYR A 335 17.44 -0.23 20.61
N PRO A 336 16.47 0.59 21.09
CA PRO A 336 15.06 0.41 20.73
C PRO A 336 14.77 0.71 19.24
N GLU A 337 15.70 1.34 18.51
CA GLU A 337 15.54 1.55 17.06
C GLU A 337 15.47 0.21 16.31
N TYR A 338 16.25 -0.79 16.72
CA TYR A 338 16.35 -2.06 16.00
C TYR A 338 15.60 -3.20 16.70
N ALA A 339 15.61 -3.23 18.04
CA ALA A 339 14.98 -4.28 18.83
C ALA A 339 14.00 -3.72 19.90
N PRO A 340 12.94 -2.99 19.49
CA PRO A 340 12.05 -2.30 20.42
C PRO A 340 11.33 -3.26 21.38
N ARG A 341 10.96 -4.47 20.95
CA ARG A 341 10.25 -5.42 21.82
C ARG A 341 11.18 -6.05 22.85
N ALA A 342 12.42 -6.36 22.46
CA ALA A 342 13.42 -6.82 23.40
C ALA A 342 13.74 -5.74 24.46
N VAL A 343 13.96 -4.49 24.04
CA VAL A 343 14.23 -3.38 24.96
C VAL A 343 13.04 -3.10 25.89
N TRP A 344 11.80 -3.01 25.37
CA TRP A 344 10.60 -2.80 26.17
C TRP A 344 10.37 -3.92 27.20
N ASN A 345 10.56 -5.18 26.78
CA ASN A 345 10.49 -6.32 27.69
C ASN A 345 11.53 -6.20 28.82
N PHE A 346 12.78 -5.83 28.49
CA PHE A 346 13.83 -5.62 29.48
C PHE A 346 13.52 -4.47 30.44
N THR A 347 13.15 -3.28 29.95
CA THR A 347 12.87 -2.10 30.81
C THR A 347 11.66 -2.33 31.71
N ARG A 348 10.56 -2.90 31.20
CA ARG A 348 9.37 -3.18 32.00
C ARG A 348 9.58 -4.31 33.02
N LEU A 349 10.42 -5.32 32.72
CA LEU A 349 10.82 -6.34 33.71
C LEU A 349 11.74 -5.74 34.79
N ALA A 350 12.66 -4.85 34.42
CA ALA A 350 13.51 -4.13 35.37
C ALA A 350 12.69 -3.23 36.31
N GLN A 351 11.77 -2.42 35.80
CA GLN A 351 10.87 -1.56 36.59
C GLN A 351 9.96 -2.35 37.54
N LYS A 352 9.54 -3.57 37.16
CA LYS A 352 8.81 -4.50 38.05
C LYS A 352 9.70 -5.17 39.11
N GLY A 353 11.01 -4.95 39.10
CA GLY A 353 11.97 -5.60 39.98
C GLY A 353 12.20 -7.09 39.67
N TYR A 354 11.82 -7.58 38.48
CA TYR A 354 11.87 -9.00 38.12
C TYR A 354 13.29 -9.59 38.15
N TYR A 355 14.31 -8.75 37.91
CA TYR A 355 15.72 -9.14 37.91
C TYR A 355 16.40 -9.01 39.29
N ARG A 356 15.69 -8.55 40.33
CA ARG A 356 16.23 -8.38 41.69
C ARG A 356 16.54 -9.74 42.32
N GLY A 357 17.81 -9.96 42.69
CA GLY A 357 18.30 -11.23 43.25
C GLY A 357 18.53 -12.35 42.23
N VAL A 358 18.38 -12.09 40.92
CA VAL A 358 18.50 -13.12 39.88
C VAL A 358 19.97 -13.43 39.59
N THR A 359 20.31 -14.71 39.46
CA THR A 359 21.68 -15.18 39.24
C THR A 359 22.02 -15.33 37.76
N PHE A 360 23.30 -15.14 37.43
CA PHE A 360 23.85 -15.64 36.16
C PHE A 360 24.12 -17.14 36.33
N HIS A 361 23.25 -17.95 35.76
CA HIS A 361 23.26 -19.40 35.93
C HIS A 361 24.23 -20.11 34.97
N ARG A 362 24.79 -19.40 33.97
CA ARG A 362 25.74 -19.94 33.00
C ARG A 362 26.79 -18.90 32.64
N ASN A 363 28.06 -19.26 32.75
CA ASN A 363 29.21 -18.43 32.43
C ASN A 363 30.22 -19.27 31.64
N ILE A 364 30.56 -18.87 30.42
CA ILE A 364 31.55 -19.56 29.58
C ILE A 364 32.65 -18.57 29.22
N ARG A 365 33.85 -18.81 29.75
CA ARG A 365 35.05 -18.02 29.49
C ARG A 365 35.32 -17.89 27.98
N ASN A 366 35.71 -16.71 27.53
CA ASN A 366 35.92 -16.34 26.13
C ASN A 366 34.68 -16.46 25.22
N PHE A 367 33.48 -16.70 25.76
CA PHE A 367 32.25 -16.84 24.98
C PHE A 367 31.12 -15.94 25.49
N MET A 368 30.36 -16.34 26.53
CA MET A 368 29.20 -15.57 27.00
C MET A 368 28.84 -15.80 28.48
N LEU A 369 28.16 -14.81 29.05
CA LEU A 369 27.52 -14.83 30.37
C LEU A 369 26.00 -14.75 30.21
N GLN A 370 25.25 -15.76 30.66
CA GLN A 370 23.79 -15.86 30.49
C GLN A 370 23.06 -15.76 31.83
N GLY A 371 21.97 -14.98 31.85
CA GLY A 371 21.16 -14.69 33.04
C GLY A 371 19.70 -14.38 32.69
N GLY A 372 18.98 -13.78 33.63
CA GLY A 372 17.58 -13.35 33.45
C GLY A 372 16.52 -14.45 33.64
N ASP A 373 16.87 -15.57 34.27
CA ASP A 373 15.93 -16.62 34.73
C ASP A 373 15.80 -16.56 36.26
N PRO A 374 14.67 -16.11 36.83
CA PRO A 374 14.49 -16.04 38.29
C PRO A 374 14.57 -17.39 39.01
N SER A 375 14.34 -18.50 38.30
CA SER A 375 14.49 -19.83 38.89
C SER A 375 15.95 -20.25 39.07
N GLY A 376 16.90 -19.57 38.41
CA GLY A 376 18.31 -19.95 38.36
C GLY A 376 18.58 -21.31 37.69
N THR A 377 17.57 -21.97 37.11
CA THR A 377 17.71 -23.30 36.51
C THR A 377 18.30 -23.25 35.10
N GLY A 378 18.10 -22.13 34.40
CA GLY A 378 18.41 -21.92 32.98
C GLY A 378 17.26 -22.32 32.03
N LYS A 379 16.18 -22.90 32.55
CA LYS A 379 15.01 -23.32 31.75
C LYS A 379 13.80 -22.39 31.89
N GLY A 380 13.75 -21.58 32.94
CA GLY A 380 12.64 -20.68 33.26
C GLY A 380 12.72 -19.31 32.56
N GLY A 381 11.96 -18.35 33.08
CA GLY A 381 11.85 -17.00 32.52
C GLY A 381 10.59 -16.77 31.71
N THR A 382 9.96 -15.60 31.89
CA THR A 382 8.69 -15.20 31.30
C THR A 382 8.78 -13.76 30.79
N SER A 383 8.24 -13.48 29.60
CA SER A 383 8.18 -12.11 29.08
C SER A 383 7.15 -11.26 29.85
N ILE A 384 7.21 -9.94 29.66
CA ILE A 384 6.23 -9.00 30.18
C ILE A 384 4.78 -9.30 29.72
N TRP A 385 4.62 -9.97 28.57
CA TRP A 385 3.33 -10.38 27.99
C TRP A 385 2.87 -11.79 28.41
N GLY A 386 3.63 -12.50 29.25
CA GLY A 386 3.34 -13.89 29.66
C GLY A 386 3.50 -14.95 28.56
N LYS A 387 3.90 -14.55 27.34
CA LYS A 387 4.10 -15.41 26.16
C LYS A 387 5.42 -15.09 25.47
N ASN A 388 6.02 -16.06 24.79
CA ASN A 388 7.24 -15.81 24.03
C ASN A 388 6.98 -14.80 22.89
N PHE A 389 8.00 -14.01 22.54
CA PHE A 389 7.92 -13.02 21.47
C PHE A 389 8.91 -13.29 20.34
N GLN A 390 8.64 -12.66 19.19
CA GLN A 390 9.38 -12.84 17.94
C GLN A 390 10.82 -12.35 18.05
N ASP A 391 11.69 -12.83 17.16
CA ASP A 391 13.04 -12.30 17.01
C ASP A 391 13.03 -11.01 16.19
N GLU A 392 13.94 -10.07 16.49
CA GLU A 392 14.09 -8.79 15.81
C GLU A 392 15.51 -8.72 15.22
N PHE A 393 15.63 -8.94 13.90
CA PHE A 393 16.90 -8.94 13.17
C PHE A 393 17.04 -7.77 12.17
N ASP A 394 16.08 -6.84 12.15
CA ASP A 394 15.97 -5.77 11.14
C ASP A 394 16.91 -4.57 11.43
N GLY A 395 18.21 -4.85 11.57
CA GLY A 395 19.22 -3.82 11.86
C GLY A 395 20.66 -4.24 11.52
N PRO A 396 21.62 -3.29 11.59
CA PRO A 396 23.05 -3.54 11.38
C PRO A 396 23.73 -4.14 12.63
N LEU A 397 22.96 -4.61 13.61
CA LEU A 397 23.48 -5.09 14.89
C LEU A 397 23.96 -6.55 14.77
N THR A 398 25.27 -6.73 14.81
CA THR A 398 25.99 -8.01 14.76
C THR A 398 26.79 -8.23 16.04
N HIS A 399 27.13 -9.48 16.36
CA HIS A 399 27.91 -9.87 17.54
C HIS A 399 29.42 -9.61 17.32
N ASP A 400 29.80 -8.42 16.88
CA ASP A 400 31.15 -8.06 16.44
C ASP A 400 32.08 -7.50 17.55
N ALA A 401 31.58 -7.25 18.77
CA ALA A 401 32.35 -6.67 19.86
C ALA A 401 32.07 -7.31 21.23
N ARG A 402 33.03 -7.22 22.15
CA ARG A 402 32.84 -7.56 23.58
C ARG A 402 31.76 -6.67 24.20
N GLY A 403 30.95 -7.24 25.08
CA GLY A 403 29.90 -6.53 25.82
C GLY A 403 28.58 -6.36 25.06
N ILE A 404 28.40 -6.96 23.87
CA ILE A 404 27.10 -6.96 23.20
C ILE A 404 26.10 -7.85 23.96
N ILE A 405 24.85 -7.39 24.04
CA ILE A 405 23.78 -8.02 24.82
C ILE A 405 22.64 -8.45 23.91
N SER A 406 22.29 -9.73 24.03
CA SER A 406 21.32 -10.40 23.14
C SER A 406 20.35 -11.28 23.91
N MET A 407 19.15 -11.47 23.35
CA MET A 407 18.12 -12.34 23.94
C MET A 407 18.49 -13.83 23.77
N ALA A 408 18.35 -14.60 24.86
CA ALA A 408 18.45 -16.05 24.81
C ALA A 408 17.11 -16.65 24.36
N ASN A 409 17.16 -17.56 23.39
CA ASN A 409 16.00 -18.25 22.84
C ASN A 409 16.26 -19.77 22.76
N LYS A 410 15.19 -20.54 22.55
CA LYS A 410 15.21 -22.01 22.39
C LYS A 410 14.93 -22.43 20.94
N GLY A 411 15.01 -21.49 20.00
CA GLY A 411 14.52 -21.59 18.62
C GLY A 411 13.90 -20.29 18.15
N LYS A 412 13.54 -20.22 16.85
CA LYS A 412 12.98 -19.01 16.21
C LYS A 412 11.72 -18.52 16.94
N ASN A 413 11.64 -17.23 17.19
CA ASN A 413 10.52 -16.53 17.84
C ASN A 413 10.19 -17.02 19.25
N THR A 414 11.20 -17.46 20.03
CA THR A 414 11.00 -17.97 21.40
C THR A 414 11.61 -17.08 22.50
N ASN A 415 11.76 -15.77 22.26
CA ASN A 415 12.34 -14.85 23.26
C ASN A 415 11.49 -14.76 24.53
N SER A 416 12.16 -14.61 25.69
CA SER A 416 11.57 -14.65 27.03
C SER A 416 12.12 -13.51 27.93
N SER A 417 12.48 -13.77 29.18
CA SER A 417 13.22 -12.81 30.03
C SER A 417 14.74 -13.01 30.01
N GLN A 418 15.21 -14.14 29.50
CA GLN A 418 16.63 -14.50 29.52
C GLN A 418 17.44 -13.73 28.48
N PHE A 419 18.64 -13.30 28.87
CA PHE A 419 19.59 -12.61 28.00
C PHE A 419 21.01 -13.08 28.29
N PHE A 420 21.93 -12.79 27.37
CA PHE A 420 23.35 -13.06 27.54
C PHE A 420 24.20 -11.87 27.08
N ILE A 421 25.39 -11.75 27.67
CA ILE A 421 26.43 -10.77 27.34
C ILE A 421 27.62 -11.53 26.76
N ILE A 422 28.16 -11.13 25.60
CA ILE A 422 29.31 -11.82 24.99
C ILE A 422 30.66 -11.24 25.45
N TYR A 423 31.62 -12.12 25.71
CA TYR A 423 32.99 -11.74 26.08
C TYR A 423 33.90 -11.51 24.87
N ARG A 424 33.56 -12.13 23.72
CA ARG A 424 34.31 -12.12 22.47
C ARG A 424 33.34 -11.94 21.28
N PRO A 425 33.78 -11.43 20.12
CA PRO A 425 32.95 -11.44 18.91
C PRO A 425 32.55 -12.86 18.46
N THR A 426 31.27 -13.08 18.19
CA THR A 426 30.66 -14.42 17.96
C THR A 426 29.69 -14.43 16.77
N LYS A 427 30.22 -14.26 15.55
CA LYS A 427 29.44 -14.17 14.30
C LYS A 427 28.47 -15.33 14.04
N HIS A 428 28.68 -16.49 14.65
CA HIS A 428 27.79 -17.65 14.51
C HIS A 428 26.45 -17.49 15.25
N LEU A 429 26.28 -16.44 16.06
CA LEU A 429 25.03 -16.06 16.74
C LEU A 429 24.24 -14.98 15.98
N ASP A 430 24.82 -14.38 14.93
CA ASP A 430 24.15 -13.39 14.07
C ASP A 430 22.92 -14.01 13.39
N ASN A 431 21.84 -13.22 13.29
CA ASN A 431 20.54 -13.64 12.76
C ASN A 431 19.91 -14.87 13.47
N LYS A 432 20.37 -15.19 14.69
CA LYS A 432 19.77 -16.21 15.57
C LYS A 432 19.32 -15.63 16.90
N HIS A 433 20.06 -14.67 17.44
CA HIS A 433 19.74 -14.00 18.70
C HIS A 433 19.51 -12.51 18.48
N THR A 434 18.43 -11.98 19.06
CA THR A 434 18.07 -10.56 18.94
C THR A 434 19.03 -9.72 19.77
N VAL A 435 19.86 -8.91 19.11
CA VAL A 435 20.75 -7.94 19.76
C VAL A 435 19.94 -6.71 20.17
N PHE A 436 19.95 -6.36 21.45
CA PHE A 436 19.12 -5.24 21.96
C PHE A 436 19.88 -4.18 22.75
N GLY A 437 21.17 -4.42 23.04
CA GLY A 437 22.01 -3.44 23.74
C GLY A 437 23.48 -3.79 23.77
N LYS A 438 24.25 -2.93 24.43
CA LYS A 438 25.71 -3.06 24.59
C LYS A 438 26.15 -2.50 25.94
N VAL A 439 27.10 -3.17 26.60
CA VAL A 439 27.82 -2.65 27.77
C VAL A 439 28.73 -1.51 27.33
N VAL A 440 28.52 -0.32 27.91
CA VAL A 440 29.31 0.89 27.66
C VAL A 440 30.20 1.24 28.85
N GLY A 441 29.84 0.84 30.07
CA GLY A 441 30.66 1.01 31.28
C GLY A 441 30.65 -0.25 32.15
N GLY A 442 31.72 -0.45 32.92
CA GLY A 442 31.89 -1.66 33.73
C GLY A 442 32.55 -2.83 32.99
N LEU A 443 33.29 -2.59 31.90
CA LEU A 443 34.03 -3.64 31.19
C LEU A 443 35.04 -4.37 32.11
N ASP A 444 35.60 -3.70 33.11
CA ASP A 444 36.47 -4.32 34.13
C ASP A 444 35.70 -5.29 35.03
N VAL A 445 34.44 -4.98 35.35
CA VAL A 445 33.53 -5.87 36.09
C VAL A 445 33.17 -7.08 35.22
N LEU A 446 32.93 -6.87 33.93
CA LEU A 446 32.70 -7.95 32.97
C LEU A 446 33.91 -8.90 32.88
N SER A 447 35.14 -8.38 32.89
CA SER A 447 36.36 -9.21 32.97
C SER A 447 36.47 -9.97 34.29
N LYS A 448 36.16 -9.35 35.44
CA LYS A 448 36.10 -10.05 36.73
C LYS A 448 35.04 -11.16 36.77
N MET A 449 33.92 -11.00 36.04
CA MET A 449 32.90 -12.05 35.88
C MET A 449 33.39 -13.20 35.01
N GLU A 450 34.18 -12.92 33.98
CA GLU A 450 34.82 -13.94 33.12
C GLU A 450 35.83 -14.79 33.91
N ASP A 451 36.61 -14.17 34.78
CA ASP A 451 37.61 -14.86 35.60
C ASP A 451 37.02 -15.77 36.69
N VAL A 452 35.72 -15.69 36.98
CA VAL A 452 35.07 -16.58 37.97
C VAL A 452 35.19 -18.05 37.52
N PRO A 453 35.70 -18.97 38.38
CA PRO A 453 35.78 -20.39 38.04
C PRO A 453 34.39 -21.03 37.97
N THR A 454 34.23 -21.94 37.01
CA THR A 454 32.95 -22.58 36.66
C THR A 454 33.04 -24.10 36.82
N ASP A 455 31.94 -24.70 37.22
CA ASP A 455 31.73 -26.15 37.25
C ASP A 455 31.54 -26.72 35.83
N GLY A 456 31.60 -28.05 35.67
CA GLY A 456 31.45 -28.78 34.40
C GLY A 456 30.08 -28.63 33.72
N SER A 457 29.10 -27.97 34.37
CA SER A 457 27.82 -27.56 33.78
C SER A 457 27.76 -26.06 33.40
N ASP A 458 28.92 -25.43 33.14
CA ASP A 458 29.10 -23.99 32.88
C ASP A 458 28.59 -23.06 34.02
N ARG A 459 28.35 -23.58 35.23
CA ARG A 459 27.79 -22.81 36.35
C ARG A 459 28.91 -22.15 37.16
N PRO A 460 28.86 -20.84 37.46
CA PRO A 460 29.89 -20.20 38.28
C PRO A 460 29.85 -20.72 39.71
N LEU A 461 31.01 -21.13 40.26
CA LEU A 461 31.13 -21.63 41.63
C LEU A 461 30.79 -20.52 42.64
N ASN A 462 31.36 -19.34 42.44
CA ASN A 462 30.97 -18.13 43.15
C ASN A 462 29.76 -17.50 42.43
N LYS A 463 28.57 -17.63 43.02
CA LYS A 463 27.31 -17.13 42.42
C LYS A 463 27.43 -15.63 42.09
N ILE A 464 27.29 -15.30 40.81
CA ILE A 464 27.17 -13.92 40.34
C ILE A 464 25.69 -13.54 40.38
N VAL A 465 25.34 -12.48 41.10
CA VAL A 465 23.95 -12.11 41.40
C VAL A 465 23.70 -10.67 40.97
N MET A 466 22.63 -10.44 40.21
CA MET A 466 22.08 -9.11 39.96
C MET A 466 21.31 -8.67 41.21
N LYS A 467 21.80 -7.63 41.88
CA LYS A 467 21.12 -7.04 43.04
C LYS A 467 19.91 -6.27 42.56
N GLU A 468 20.12 -5.35 41.61
CA GLU A 468 19.10 -4.45 41.09
C GLU A 468 19.39 -4.08 39.63
N VAL A 469 18.34 -3.71 38.88
CA VAL A 469 18.46 -3.16 37.53
C VAL A 469 17.76 -1.80 37.52
N VAL A 470 18.54 -0.73 37.49
CA VAL A 470 18.06 0.65 37.48
C VAL A 470 18.00 1.13 36.03
N VAL A 471 16.82 1.52 35.55
CA VAL A 471 16.69 2.18 34.24
C VAL A 471 16.88 3.68 34.44
N TYR A 472 17.95 4.25 33.90
CA TYR A 472 18.25 5.69 33.98
C TYR A 472 17.46 6.49 32.95
N LEU A 473 17.35 5.96 31.73
CA LEU A 473 16.66 6.59 30.62
C LEU A 473 15.77 5.53 29.94
N ASP A 474 14.46 5.65 30.14
CA ASP A 474 13.47 4.84 29.42
C ASP A 474 13.11 5.56 28.10
N PRO A 475 13.57 5.06 26.95
CA PRO A 475 13.42 5.75 25.67
C PRO A 475 11.95 5.78 25.21
N PHE A 476 11.09 4.91 25.75
CA PHE A 476 9.67 4.89 25.41
C PHE A 476 8.88 5.92 26.20
N GLU A 477 9.26 6.21 27.44
CA GLU A 477 8.61 7.25 28.24
C GLU A 477 8.96 8.65 27.74
N GLU A 478 10.18 8.88 27.25
CA GLU A 478 10.53 10.13 26.56
C GLU A 478 9.75 10.28 25.25
N PHE A 479 9.70 9.23 24.43
CA PHE A 479 8.91 9.24 23.17
C PHE A 479 7.42 9.49 23.41
N LEU A 480 6.84 8.93 24.49
CA LEU A 480 5.46 9.20 24.87
C LEU A 480 5.25 10.65 25.31
N LYS A 481 6.17 11.23 26.10
CA LYS A 481 6.11 12.64 26.51
C LYS A 481 6.14 13.55 25.28
N GLU A 482 7.14 13.38 24.41
CA GLU A 482 7.30 14.13 23.15
C GLU A 482 6.03 14.05 22.28
N LYS A 483 5.48 12.85 22.08
CA LYS A 483 4.21 12.67 21.35
C LYS A 483 3.05 13.43 22.01
N THR A 484 2.89 13.36 23.34
CA THR A 484 1.79 14.07 24.02
C THR A 484 1.94 15.59 23.98
N GLU A 485 3.17 16.11 23.88
CA GLU A 485 3.43 17.55 23.71
C GLU A 485 3.08 18.00 22.30
N ILE A 486 3.48 17.24 21.27
CA ILE A 486 3.10 17.50 19.87
C ILE A 486 1.57 17.48 19.72
N ASP A 487 0.88 16.45 20.25
CA ASP A 487 -0.59 16.36 20.22
C ASP A 487 -1.28 17.56 20.91
N LYS A 488 -0.70 18.09 22.00
CA LYS A 488 -1.21 19.30 22.67
C LYS A 488 -1.01 20.53 21.79
N VAL A 489 0.16 20.71 21.18
CA VAL A 489 0.47 21.84 20.29
C VAL A 489 -0.40 21.81 19.01
N GLU A 490 -0.67 20.63 18.45
CA GLU A 490 -1.60 20.51 17.32
C GLU A 490 -3.03 20.85 17.74
N LYS A 491 -3.50 20.38 18.91
CA LYS A 491 -4.84 20.71 19.43
C LYS A 491 -5.01 22.19 19.72
N THR A 492 -4.02 22.86 20.33
CA THR A 492 -4.10 24.32 20.55
C THR A 492 -4.08 25.08 19.23
N LYS A 493 -3.24 24.68 18.27
CA LYS A 493 -3.23 25.28 16.91
C LYS A 493 -4.56 25.08 16.17
N GLN A 494 -5.18 23.90 16.29
CA GLN A 494 -6.51 23.65 15.73
C GLN A 494 -7.60 24.47 16.42
N ALA A 495 -7.54 24.65 17.75
CA ALA A 495 -8.47 25.50 18.49
C ALA A 495 -8.31 27.00 18.13
N ILE A 496 -7.08 27.48 17.91
CA ILE A 496 -6.79 28.83 17.41
C ILE A 496 -7.35 29.01 16.00
N ALA A 497 -7.15 28.03 15.10
CA ALA A 497 -7.73 28.07 13.76
C ALA A 497 -9.27 28.07 13.78
N LEU A 498 -9.90 27.28 14.66
CA LEU A 498 -11.36 27.23 14.81
C LEU A 498 -11.94 28.53 15.41
N SER A 499 -11.18 29.22 16.26
CA SER A 499 -11.54 30.52 16.87
C SER A 499 -11.12 31.74 16.03
N GLY A 500 -10.90 31.53 14.73
CA GLY A 500 -10.70 32.58 13.73
C GLY A 500 -9.26 33.05 13.57
N GLY A 501 -8.27 32.27 13.98
CA GLY A 501 -6.85 32.57 13.83
C GLY A 501 -6.23 33.34 15.00
N THR A 502 -4.92 33.55 14.88
CA THR A 502 -4.07 34.29 15.82
C THR A 502 -4.44 35.79 15.79
N GLU A 503 -4.02 36.58 16.78
CA GLU A 503 -4.29 38.04 16.75
C GLU A 503 -3.69 38.71 15.50
N ASP A 504 -2.56 38.23 15.00
CA ASP A 504 -1.92 38.69 13.76
C ASP A 504 -2.76 38.34 12.51
N ASP A 505 -3.34 37.14 12.44
CA ASP A 505 -4.25 36.73 11.35
C ASP A 505 -5.53 37.59 11.33
N LYS A 506 -5.90 38.16 12.48
CA LYS A 506 -7.00 39.12 12.64
C LYS A 506 -6.59 40.56 12.33
N THR A 507 -5.38 40.82 11.86
CA THR A 507 -4.96 42.14 11.36
C THR A 507 -4.75 42.14 9.85
N THR A 508 -5.38 43.08 9.16
CA THR A 508 -5.08 43.33 7.74
C THR A 508 -3.67 43.89 7.59
N TRP A 509 -3.09 43.78 6.38
CA TRP A 509 -1.82 44.43 6.00
C TRP A 509 -1.79 45.96 6.27
N THR A 510 -2.95 46.59 6.47
CA THR A 510 -3.11 48.00 6.82
C THR A 510 -3.19 48.28 8.34
N GLY A 511 -2.96 47.27 9.18
CA GLY A 511 -2.97 47.37 10.65
C GLY A 511 -4.37 47.41 11.30
N LYS A 512 -5.45 47.20 10.53
CA LYS A 512 -6.82 47.20 11.07
C LYS A 512 -7.23 45.82 11.55
N ARG A 513 -7.85 45.75 12.73
CA ARG A 513 -8.40 44.51 13.30
C ARG A 513 -9.69 44.08 12.60
N ILE A 514 -9.83 42.78 12.36
CA ILE A 514 -11.00 42.11 11.79
C ILE A 514 -11.81 41.52 12.96
N ARG A 515 -13.11 41.84 13.05
CA ARG A 515 -14.02 41.26 14.05
C ARG A 515 -14.38 39.82 13.70
N ALA A 516 -14.89 39.06 14.67
CA ALA A 516 -15.33 37.67 14.47
C ALA A 516 -16.42 37.50 13.38
N ASP A 517 -17.14 38.58 13.06
CA ASP A 517 -18.15 38.68 11.99
C ASP A 517 -17.54 38.97 10.59
N GLY A 518 -16.21 38.91 10.45
CA GLY A 518 -15.49 39.23 9.20
C GLY A 518 -15.48 40.72 8.84
N THR A 519 -16.19 41.57 9.58
CA THR A 519 -16.19 43.03 9.40
C THR A 519 -14.91 43.66 9.94
N VAL A 520 -14.28 44.52 9.14
CA VAL A 520 -13.09 45.28 9.56
C VAL A 520 -13.51 46.38 10.54
N ASP A 521 -12.78 46.56 11.63
CA ASP A 521 -13.08 47.61 12.58
C ASP A 521 -12.73 49.01 12.03
N ASN A 522 -13.75 49.74 11.59
CA ASN A 522 -13.68 51.16 11.26
C ASN A 522 -14.10 52.04 12.46
N GLY A 523 -13.66 51.69 13.68
CA GLY A 523 -13.79 52.52 14.86
C GLY A 523 -13.02 53.83 14.72
N SER A 524 -13.75 54.95 14.78
CA SER A 524 -13.26 56.34 14.74
C SER A 524 -12.73 56.86 13.39
N ALA A 525 -13.65 57.45 12.62
CA ALA A 525 -13.29 58.46 11.63
C ALA A 525 -12.94 59.78 12.33
N GLY A 526 -11.89 60.50 11.88
CA GLY A 526 -11.61 61.83 12.43
C GLY A 526 -10.17 62.36 12.31
N ALA A 527 -9.58 62.35 11.11
CA ALA A 527 -8.30 63.03 10.85
C ALA A 527 -8.34 63.81 9.52
N GLY A 528 -9.27 64.77 9.44
CA GLY A 528 -9.28 65.77 8.37
C GLY A 528 -8.12 66.77 8.55
N VAL A 529 -7.44 67.13 7.45
CA VAL A 529 -6.31 68.06 7.46
C VAL A 529 -6.82 69.51 7.47
N GLY A 530 -6.60 70.28 8.55
CA GLY A 530 -7.01 71.70 8.53
C GLY A 530 -6.85 72.55 9.80
N LYS A 531 -5.64 73.11 10.00
CA LYS A 531 -5.37 74.54 10.27
C LYS A 531 -5.97 75.30 11.50
N TYR A 532 -5.01 75.83 12.30
CA TYR A 532 -5.00 77.09 13.08
C TYR A 532 -5.58 77.19 14.52
N LEU A 533 -4.78 77.88 15.34
CA LEU A 533 -5.05 78.64 16.58
C LEU A 533 -5.46 77.94 17.92
N LYS A 534 -4.55 78.08 18.89
CA LYS A 534 -4.72 78.43 20.33
C LYS A 534 -6.16 78.41 20.91
N SER A 535 -6.34 77.80 22.10
CA SER A 535 -6.17 78.53 23.38
C SER A 535 -6.26 77.67 24.66
N GLN A 536 -5.38 77.99 25.61
CA GLN A 536 -5.48 78.01 27.09
C GLN A 536 -6.34 77.02 27.93
N LYS A 537 -5.62 76.41 28.90
CA LYS A 537 -5.87 76.32 30.38
C LYS A 537 -7.06 75.52 30.95
N ASN A 538 -6.70 74.71 31.97
CA ASN A 538 -7.36 74.46 33.29
C ASN A 538 -8.85 74.02 33.29
N SER A 539 -9.35 73.14 34.17
CA SER A 539 -8.79 72.25 35.22
C SER A 539 -9.93 71.29 35.72
N GLU A 540 -9.92 70.50 36.80
CA GLU A 540 -9.07 70.35 38.02
C GLU A 540 -9.19 68.89 38.58
N THR A 541 -9.04 68.73 39.91
CA THR A 541 -9.13 67.58 40.85
C THR A 541 -10.49 66.81 40.93
N ALA A 542 -10.62 65.62 41.54
CA ALA A 542 -9.89 64.94 42.65
C ALA A 542 -9.85 63.39 42.46
N ALA A 543 -8.79 62.64 42.84
CA ALA A 543 -8.44 62.06 44.17
C ALA A 543 -9.49 61.06 44.74
N ASP A 544 -9.15 59.91 45.35
CA ASP A 544 -7.85 59.46 45.92
C ASP A 544 -7.75 57.90 46.10
N ALA A 545 -6.54 57.40 46.40
CA ALA A 545 -6.14 56.13 47.05
C ALA A 545 -6.54 54.73 46.42
N ASP A 546 -5.72 53.65 46.49
CA ASP A 546 -4.39 53.46 47.11
C ASP A 546 -3.54 52.33 46.46
N LEU A 547 -2.21 52.48 46.62
CA LEU A 547 -1.02 51.57 46.58
C LEU A 547 -1.14 50.02 46.38
N ASP A 548 -0.13 49.25 45.89
CA ASP A 548 1.26 49.53 45.44
C ASP A 548 1.92 48.38 44.61
N THR A 549 3.00 48.71 43.86
CA THR A 549 4.19 47.95 43.32
C THR A 549 4.13 46.44 42.92
N TRP A 550 4.86 45.91 41.91
CA TRP A 550 6.28 46.09 41.48
C TRP A 550 6.53 45.93 39.95
N GLU A 551 7.70 46.37 39.48
CA GLU A 551 8.10 46.56 38.06
C GLU A 551 8.67 45.33 37.29
N GLU A 552 8.56 45.35 35.95
CA GLU A 552 9.37 44.54 35.01
C GLU A 552 10.46 45.39 34.29
N PRO A 553 11.68 44.86 34.05
CA PRO A 553 12.77 45.62 33.40
C PRO A 553 12.73 45.65 31.86
N ALA A 554 13.33 46.69 31.28
CA ALA A 554 13.20 47.09 29.87
C ALA A 554 13.79 46.12 28.82
N LYS A 555 13.04 45.92 27.72
CA LYS A 555 13.47 45.14 26.54
C LYS A 555 14.38 45.95 25.60
N LYS A 556 15.50 45.36 25.16
CA LYS A 556 16.40 45.93 24.13
C LYS A 556 15.81 45.78 22.71
N LYS A 557 16.07 46.78 21.86
CA LYS A 557 15.62 46.82 20.45
C LYS A 557 16.35 45.79 19.56
N VAL A 558 15.60 45.13 18.69
CA VAL A 558 16.11 44.33 17.56
C VAL A 558 16.34 45.23 16.35
N LYS A 559 17.46 45.06 15.63
CA LYS A 559 17.68 45.68 14.30
C LYS A 559 17.15 44.74 13.22
N SER A 560 16.30 45.27 12.33
CA SER A 560 15.90 44.60 11.08
C SER A 560 16.94 44.89 9.98
N THR A 561 17.42 43.85 9.30
CA THR A 561 18.23 43.95 8.09
C THR A 561 17.36 43.68 6.87
N GLY A 562 17.20 44.68 6.00
CA GLY A 562 16.37 44.59 4.80
C GLY A 562 16.99 43.72 3.69
N PHE A 563 16.12 43.16 2.85
CA PHE A 563 16.49 42.37 1.68
C PHE A 563 16.62 43.29 0.43
N GLY A 564 17.65 43.07 -0.39
CA GLY A 564 17.96 43.91 -1.54
C GLY A 564 17.21 43.54 -2.82
N ASN A 565 17.08 44.52 -3.73
CA ASN A 565 16.38 44.41 -5.01
C ASN A 565 17.25 43.70 -6.07
N PHE A 566 16.65 42.92 -6.97
CA PHE A 566 17.35 42.05 -7.95
C PHE A 566 17.06 42.42 -9.43
N ASP A 567 17.06 43.71 -9.77
CA ASP A 567 16.77 44.21 -11.13
C ASP A 567 18.01 44.29 -12.06
N ASN A 568 18.90 43.29 -12.03
CA ASN A 568 19.94 43.08 -13.07
C ASN A 568 20.63 41.71 -12.92
N TRP A 569 19.93 40.63 -13.25
CA TRP A 569 20.55 39.35 -13.65
C TRP A 569 19.72 38.71 -14.79
#